data_AF-A0A1W6SQ85-F1
#
_entry.id   AF-A0A1W6SQ85-F1
#
_cell.length_a   1.000
_cell.length_b   1.000
_cell.length_c   1.000
_cell.angle_alpha   90.00
_cell.angle_beta   90.00
_cell.angle_gamma   90.00
#
_symmetry.space_group_name_H-M   'P 1'
#
loop_
_entity.id
_entity.type
_entity.pdbx_description
1 polymer ?
#
loop_
_entity_poly.entity_id
_entity_poly.type
_entity_poly.pdbx_seq_one_letter_code
_entity_poly.pdbx_strand_id
1 'polypeptide(L)'
;MWIVVGIIVVVVVLYFILSGNKKGKHRSQGLSTPPPKEAAQLPKAETSDVIGLLLPVEESDKQVLRFFKVPIKGLNQTTARAEVAKLQADPEKAAAWDQRPAEAIQKEFYKFFGVKVPRGLTHIAAADYIGKHQQTLDSQQLDDWSSYRSILGDLLDKDTRDCYYIKKPSVATIRAAIEALRQSGMSLSDLEGDLEIVTQKLIELQPELER
;
A
#
# COMPACT_ATOMS: atom_id res chain seq x y z
N MET A 1 28.18 6.41 24.46
CA MET A 1 27.51 7.70 24.20
C MET A 1 26.13 7.43 23.58
N TRP A 2 25.17 6.94 24.39
CA TRP A 2 23.87 6.42 23.95
C TRP A 2 22.73 6.81 24.91
N ILE A 3 22.81 8.02 25.50
CA ILE A 3 21.82 8.47 26.51
C ILE A 3 21.09 9.76 26.08
N VAL A 4 21.51 10.44 25.00
CA VAL A 4 21.02 11.80 24.71
C VAL A 4 19.76 11.84 23.83
N VAL A 5 19.41 10.77 23.10
CA VAL A 5 18.28 10.81 22.15
C VAL A 5 16.92 10.48 22.81
N GLY A 6 16.92 9.76 23.93
CA GLY A 6 15.69 9.35 24.63
C GLY A 6 14.98 10.48 25.41
N ILE A 7 15.65 11.61 25.67
CA ILE A 7 15.09 12.70 26.48
C ILE A 7 14.28 13.70 25.64
N ILE A 8 14.56 13.79 24.33
CA ILE A 8 13.93 14.81 23.47
C ILE A 8 12.45 14.47 23.15
N VAL A 9 12.09 13.19 23.07
CA VAL A 9 10.71 12.78 22.75
C VAL A 9 9.75 12.99 23.94
N VAL A 10 10.25 12.91 25.18
CA VAL A 10 9.43 13.10 26.38
C VAL A 10 9.13 14.59 26.65
N VAL A 11 10.00 15.51 26.25
CA VAL A 11 9.81 16.95 26.48
C VAL A 11 8.74 17.56 25.56
N VAL A 12 8.56 17.04 24.33
CA VAL A 12 7.54 17.55 23.40
C VAL A 12 6.12 17.15 23.82
N VAL A 13 5.95 15.99 24.44
CA VAL A 13 4.64 15.50 24.91
C VAL A 13 4.19 16.21 26.20
N LEU A 14 5.12 16.61 27.06
CA LEU A 14 4.79 17.33 28.31
C LEU A 14 4.53 18.84 28.11
N TYR A 15 5.13 19.49 27.10
CA TYR A 15 4.91 20.91 26.85
C TYR A 15 3.50 21.21 26.30
N PHE A 16 2.89 20.23 25.61
CA PHE A 16 1.54 20.36 25.07
C PHE A 16 0.44 20.17 26.12
N ILE A 17 0.75 19.52 27.25
CA ILE A 17 -0.23 19.24 28.32
C ILE A 17 -0.25 20.37 29.38
N LEU A 18 0.82 21.16 29.52
CA LEU A 18 0.92 22.23 30.53
C LEU A 18 0.68 23.66 30.00
N SER A 19 0.44 23.86 28.70
CA SER A 19 0.17 25.20 28.13
C SER A 19 -1.33 25.53 28.03
N GLY A 20 -2.20 24.68 28.56
CA GLY A 20 -3.59 25.03 28.84
C GLY A 20 -3.68 25.88 30.10
N ASN A 21 -4.34 27.04 29.97
CA ASN A 21 -4.85 27.91 31.04
C ASN A 21 -4.03 29.18 31.34
N LYS A 22 -4.44 30.30 30.72
CA LYS A 22 -4.47 31.62 31.38
C LYS A 22 -5.55 32.50 30.74
N LYS A 23 -6.61 32.74 31.51
CA LYS A 23 -7.65 33.74 31.25
C LYS A 23 -7.05 35.15 31.38
N GLY A 24 -7.36 36.03 30.43
CA GLY A 24 -7.09 37.47 30.49
C GLY A 24 -8.32 38.24 30.01
N LYS A 25 -9.00 38.90 30.93
CA LYS A 25 -10.23 39.68 30.77
C LYS A 25 -9.87 41.09 30.31
N HIS A 26 -10.28 41.50 29.11
CA HIS A 26 -10.38 42.92 28.74
C HIS A 26 -11.73 43.23 28.10
N ARG A 27 -12.36 44.25 28.67
CA ARG A 27 -13.67 44.79 28.35
C ARG A 27 -13.49 45.86 27.28
N SER A 28 -14.06 45.67 26.11
CA SER A 28 -14.37 46.75 25.18
C SER A 28 -15.82 46.57 24.73
N GLN A 29 -16.64 47.56 25.07
CA GLN A 29 -17.99 47.70 24.55
C GLN A 29 -17.89 48.18 23.10
N GLY A 30 -18.45 47.40 22.19
CA GLY A 30 -18.66 47.76 20.79
C GLY A 30 -19.84 46.95 20.27
N LEU A 31 -20.80 47.62 19.63
CA LEU A 31 -22.00 47.03 19.03
C LEU A 31 -21.62 45.81 18.18
N SER A 32 -22.03 44.61 18.62
CA SER A 32 -21.88 43.37 17.86
C SER A 32 -23.26 42.91 17.42
N THR A 33 -23.50 42.95 16.12
CA THR A 33 -24.44 42.03 15.48
C THR A 33 -24.07 40.58 15.87
N PRO A 34 -25.03 39.67 16.04
CA PRO A 34 -24.69 38.28 16.32
C PRO A 34 -23.88 37.72 15.14
N PRO A 35 -22.72 37.07 15.38
CA PRO A 35 -22.02 36.40 14.30
C PRO A 35 -22.94 35.33 13.68
N PRO A 36 -22.83 35.05 12.37
CA PRO A 36 -23.54 33.93 11.77
C PRO A 36 -23.20 32.68 12.58
N LYS A 37 -24.22 31.87 12.92
CA LYS A 37 -24.06 30.59 13.62
C LYS A 37 -22.92 29.84 12.94
N GLU A 38 -21.81 29.69 13.67
CA GLU A 38 -20.66 28.90 13.26
C GLU A 38 -21.20 27.55 12.79
N ALA A 39 -21.05 27.26 11.50
CA ALA A 39 -21.47 25.99 10.94
C ALA A 39 -20.74 24.92 11.76
N ALA A 40 -21.50 24.12 12.53
CA ALA A 40 -20.94 23.07 13.36
C ALA A 40 -20.12 22.16 12.45
N GLN A 41 -18.80 22.29 12.52
CA GLN A 41 -17.90 21.48 11.72
C GLN A 41 -18.04 20.06 12.28
N LEU A 42 -18.53 19.14 11.44
CA LEU A 42 -18.61 17.73 11.80
C LEU A 42 -17.21 17.27 12.24
N PRO A 43 -17.10 16.45 13.30
CA PRO A 43 -15.82 15.88 13.68
C PRO A 43 -15.23 15.11 12.49
N LYS A 44 -13.90 15.10 12.40
CA LYS A 44 -13.17 14.59 11.22
C LYS A 44 -13.57 13.17 10.81
N ALA A 45 -13.90 12.31 11.78
CA ALA A 45 -14.38 10.95 11.54
C ALA A 45 -15.74 10.95 10.82
N GLU A 46 -16.73 11.67 11.35
CA GLU A 46 -18.05 11.80 10.74
C GLU A 46 -17.98 12.46 9.36
N THR A 47 -17.09 13.44 9.18
CA THR A 47 -16.84 14.04 7.86
C THR A 47 -16.27 13.03 6.87
N SER A 48 -15.31 12.19 7.30
CA SER A 48 -14.74 11.14 6.46
C SER A 48 -15.78 10.09 6.06
N ASP A 49 -16.68 9.71 6.98
CA ASP A 49 -17.72 8.73 6.71
C ASP A 49 -18.76 9.26 5.70
N VAL A 50 -19.12 10.54 5.79
CA VAL A 50 -20.01 11.19 4.81
C VAL A 50 -19.36 11.25 3.44
N ILE A 51 -18.08 11.60 3.35
CA ILE A 51 -17.33 11.60 2.08
C ILE A 51 -17.28 10.18 1.52
N GLY A 52 -17.00 9.18 2.35
CA GLY A 52 -16.90 7.79 1.92
C GLY A 52 -18.20 7.18 1.39
N LEU A 53 -19.36 7.78 1.66
CA LEU A 53 -20.63 7.38 1.03
C LEU A 53 -20.63 7.62 -0.49
N LEU A 54 -19.84 8.59 -0.96
CA LEU A 54 -19.73 8.99 -2.36
C LEU A 54 -18.54 8.32 -3.08
N LEU A 55 -17.65 7.68 -2.33
CA LEU A 55 -16.44 7.08 -2.87
C LEU A 55 -16.62 5.58 -3.13
N PRO A 56 -15.97 5.05 -4.19
CA PRO A 56 -15.95 3.62 -4.42
C PRO A 56 -15.17 2.91 -3.30
N VAL A 57 -15.44 1.62 -3.15
CA VAL A 57 -14.72 0.77 -2.20
C VAL A 57 -13.22 0.75 -2.50
N GLU A 58 -12.40 0.91 -1.46
CA GLU A 58 -10.94 0.80 -1.53
C GLU A 58 -10.49 -0.62 -1.89
N GLU A 59 -9.32 -0.76 -2.51
CA GLU A 59 -8.83 -2.08 -2.92
C GLU A 59 -8.46 -2.96 -1.71
N SER A 60 -7.97 -2.38 -0.63
CA SER A 60 -7.72 -3.08 0.65
C SER A 60 -9.00 -3.75 1.18
N ASP A 61 -10.11 -3.01 1.24
CA ASP A 61 -11.39 -3.52 1.73
C ASP A 61 -11.96 -4.57 0.76
N LYS A 62 -11.85 -4.34 -0.56
CA LYS A 62 -12.26 -5.33 -1.57
C LYS A 62 -11.54 -6.66 -1.38
N GLN A 63 -10.25 -6.67 -1.05
CA GLN A 63 -9.50 -7.91 -0.85
C GLN A 63 -10.05 -8.71 0.33
N VAL A 64 -10.33 -8.04 1.46
CA VAL A 64 -10.95 -8.68 2.64
C VAL A 64 -12.33 -9.24 2.29
N LEU A 65 -13.19 -8.41 1.69
CA LEU A 65 -14.54 -8.81 1.32
C LEU A 65 -14.55 -9.97 0.32
N ARG A 66 -13.66 -9.97 -0.68
CA ARG A 66 -13.51 -11.08 -1.64
C ARG A 66 -13.08 -12.38 -0.97
N PHE A 67 -12.15 -12.31 -0.02
CA PHE A 67 -11.67 -13.50 0.70
C PHE A 67 -12.80 -14.17 1.49
N PHE A 68 -13.64 -13.38 2.17
CA PHE A 68 -14.82 -13.87 2.87
C PHE A 68 -16.06 -14.05 1.98
N LYS A 69 -15.91 -13.87 0.65
CA LYS A 69 -16.98 -14.00 -0.36
C LYS A 69 -18.18 -13.09 -0.11
N VAL A 70 -17.95 -11.92 0.47
CA VAL A 70 -18.96 -10.88 0.68
C VAL A 70 -19.19 -10.11 -0.63
N PRO A 71 -20.44 -9.93 -1.10
CA PRO A 71 -20.73 -9.16 -2.30
C PRO A 71 -20.30 -7.70 -2.17
N ILE A 72 -19.59 -7.19 -3.18
CA ILE A 72 -19.06 -5.81 -3.20
C ILE A 72 -19.98 -4.87 -4.02
N LYS A 73 -20.82 -5.44 -4.89
CA LYS A 73 -21.62 -4.66 -5.85
C LYS A 73 -22.59 -3.76 -5.10
N GLY A 74 -22.50 -2.45 -5.36
CA GLY A 74 -23.36 -1.43 -4.74
C GLY A 74 -22.87 -0.92 -3.38
N LEU A 75 -21.73 -1.41 -2.88
CA LEU A 75 -21.10 -0.84 -1.69
C LEU A 75 -20.31 0.42 -2.04
N ASN A 76 -20.28 1.34 -1.08
CA ASN A 76 -19.39 2.50 -1.05
C ASN A 76 -18.31 2.28 0.02
N GLN A 77 -17.34 3.19 0.10
CA GLN A 77 -16.21 3.07 1.02
C GLN A 77 -16.66 2.91 2.49
N THR A 78 -17.61 3.74 2.95
CA THR A 78 -18.08 3.72 4.35
C THR A 78 -18.75 2.41 4.71
N THR A 79 -19.65 1.92 3.85
CA THR A 79 -20.35 0.65 4.07
C THR A 79 -19.40 -0.54 4.01
N ALA A 80 -18.44 -0.54 3.07
CA ALA A 80 -17.43 -1.59 2.99
C ALA A 80 -16.54 -1.64 4.24
N ARG A 81 -16.07 -0.48 4.73
CA ARG A 81 -15.29 -0.40 5.97
C ARG A 81 -16.05 -0.94 7.17
N ALA A 82 -17.34 -0.63 7.27
CA ALA A 82 -18.20 -1.17 8.33
C ALA A 82 -18.32 -2.70 8.25
N GLU A 83 -18.47 -3.27 7.05
CA GLU A 83 -18.50 -4.73 6.87
C GLU A 83 -17.14 -5.38 7.18
N VAL A 84 -16.03 -4.79 6.76
CA VAL A 84 -14.68 -5.25 7.11
C VAL A 84 -14.47 -5.23 8.62
N ALA A 85 -14.89 -4.16 9.30
CA ALA A 85 -14.79 -4.05 10.76
C ALA A 85 -15.60 -5.16 11.46
N LYS A 86 -16.80 -5.50 10.97
CA LYS A 86 -17.59 -6.63 11.49
C LYS A 86 -16.86 -7.97 11.30
N LEU A 87 -16.21 -8.18 10.16
CA LEU A 87 -15.45 -9.40 9.88
C LEU A 87 -14.22 -9.50 10.78
N GLN A 88 -13.55 -8.39 11.06
CA GLN A 88 -12.36 -8.36 11.92
C GLN A 88 -12.69 -8.43 13.42
N ALA A 89 -13.90 -8.04 13.83
CA ALA A 89 -14.37 -8.19 15.19
C ALA A 89 -14.60 -9.66 15.59
N ASP A 90 -14.77 -10.55 14.61
CA ASP A 90 -14.86 -11.99 14.79
C ASP A 90 -13.45 -12.61 14.84
N PRO A 91 -13.01 -13.16 15.99
CA PRO A 91 -11.65 -13.69 16.15
C PRO A 91 -11.30 -14.81 15.17
N GLU A 92 -12.27 -15.65 14.79
CA GLU A 92 -12.03 -16.77 13.88
C GLU A 92 -11.75 -16.25 12.46
N LYS A 93 -12.51 -15.24 12.02
CA LYS A 93 -12.32 -14.60 10.72
C LYS A 93 -11.04 -13.78 10.69
N ALA A 94 -10.74 -13.03 11.75
CA ALA A 94 -9.47 -12.32 11.86
C ALA A 94 -8.29 -13.29 11.72
N ALA A 95 -8.30 -14.42 12.44
CA ALA A 95 -7.28 -15.45 12.33
C ALA A 95 -7.21 -16.08 10.91
N ALA A 96 -8.35 -16.32 10.27
CA ALA A 96 -8.39 -16.84 8.90
C ALA A 96 -7.79 -15.85 7.88
N TRP A 97 -8.06 -14.55 8.04
CA TRP A 97 -7.48 -13.51 7.20
C TRP A 97 -5.96 -13.43 7.35
N ASP A 98 -5.47 -13.60 8.58
CA ASP A 98 -4.05 -13.61 8.92
C ASP A 98 -3.32 -14.83 8.34
N GLN A 99 -3.98 -15.99 8.37
CA GLN A 99 -3.47 -17.25 7.83
C GLN A 99 -3.70 -17.41 6.32
N ARG A 100 -4.22 -16.38 5.64
CA ARG A 100 -4.43 -16.45 4.19
C ARG A 100 -3.13 -16.79 3.44
N PRO A 101 -3.20 -17.42 2.26
CA PRO A 101 -2.01 -17.70 1.47
C PRO A 101 -1.24 -16.43 1.12
N ALA A 102 0.09 -16.52 1.09
CA ALA A 102 0.95 -15.41 0.69
C ALA A 102 0.64 -14.93 -0.74
N GLU A 103 0.70 -13.61 -0.91
CA GLU A 103 0.44 -12.94 -2.17
C GLU A 103 1.48 -13.28 -3.23
N ALA A 104 1.13 -13.07 -4.50
CA ALA A 104 2.04 -13.33 -5.60
C ALA A 104 3.34 -12.50 -5.47
N ILE A 105 3.22 -11.22 -5.13
CA ILE A 105 4.39 -10.34 -4.97
C ILE A 105 5.27 -10.75 -3.79
N GLN A 106 4.67 -11.20 -2.69
CA GLN A 106 5.40 -11.73 -1.54
C GLN A 106 6.22 -12.97 -1.94
N LYS A 107 5.65 -13.85 -2.78
CA LYS A 107 6.38 -15.02 -3.29
C LYS A 107 7.47 -14.64 -4.30
N GLU A 108 7.28 -13.58 -5.08
CA GLU A 108 8.34 -13.08 -5.97
C GLU A 108 9.52 -12.51 -5.20
N PHE A 109 9.32 -11.90 -4.01
CA PHE A 109 10.44 -11.45 -3.16
C PHE A 109 11.42 -12.60 -2.87
N TYR A 110 10.90 -13.76 -2.46
CA TYR A 110 11.73 -14.94 -2.20
C TYR A 110 12.53 -15.34 -3.45
N LYS A 111 11.86 -15.39 -4.61
CA LYS A 111 12.50 -15.80 -5.86
C LYS A 111 13.54 -14.80 -6.35
N PHE A 112 13.28 -13.49 -6.18
CA PHE A 112 14.19 -12.42 -6.54
C PHE A 112 15.52 -12.53 -5.80
N PHE A 113 15.47 -12.81 -4.49
CA PHE A 113 16.66 -13.03 -3.66
C PHE A 113 17.18 -14.48 -3.69
N GLY A 114 16.71 -15.32 -4.63
CA GLY A 114 17.19 -16.70 -4.78
C GLY A 114 16.79 -17.66 -3.64
N VAL A 115 15.82 -17.27 -2.82
CA VAL A 115 15.32 -18.05 -1.68
C VAL A 115 14.18 -18.97 -2.12
N LYS A 116 14.20 -20.23 -1.69
CA LYS A 116 13.11 -21.18 -1.97
C LYS A 116 11.84 -20.76 -1.24
N VAL A 117 10.72 -20.70 -1.97
CA VAL A 117 9.40 -20.39 -1.39
C VAL A 117 8.92 -21.58 -0.54
N PRO A 118 8.67 -21.39 0.78
CA PRO A 118 8.13 -22.46 1.62
C PRO A 118 6.75 -22.95 1.16
N ARG A 119 6.47 -24.25 1.31
CA ARG A 119 5.13 -24.81 1.09
C ARG A 119 4.16 -24.28 2.15
N GLY A 120 2.96 -23.89 1.74
CA GLY A 120 1.94 -23.37 2.66
C GLY A 120 2.25 -21.99 3.25
N LEU A 121 3.15 -21.23 2.62
CA LEU A 121 3.52 -19.89 3.08
C LEU A 121 2.28 -18.99 3.25
N THR A 122 2.02 -18.57 4.48
CA THR A 122 0.94 -17.64 4.84
C THR A 122 1.38 -16.19 4.62
N HIS A 123 0.42 -15.28 4.46
CA HIS A 123 0.66 -13.86 4.29
C HIS A 123 1.49 -13.25 5.43
N ILE A 124 1.16 -13.54 6.69
CA ILE A 124 1.92 -13.01 7.85
C ILE A 124 3.36 -13.55 7.85
N ALA A 125 3.54 -14.87 7.75
CA ALA A 125 4.89 -15.44 7.72
C ALA A 125 5.74 -14.87 6.57
N ALA A 126 5.13 -14.59 5.41
CA ALA A 126 5.80 -13.92 4.32
C ALA A 126 6.19 -12.47 4.66
N ALA A 127 5.26 -11.69 5.20
CA ALA A 127 5.49 -10.30 5.61
C ALA A 127 6.58 -10.20 6.69
N ASP A 128 6.56 -11.07 7.69
CA ASP A 128 7.55 -11.13 8.76
C ASP A 128 8.94 -11.44 8.21
N TYR A 129 9.05 -12.41 7.29
CA TYR A 129 10.32 -12.73 6.65
C TYR A 129 10.82 -11.56 5.80
N ILE A 130 9.96 -10.96 4.97
CA ILE A 130 10.32 -9.84 4.11
C ILE A 130 10.83 -8.67 4.95
N GLY A 131 10.11 -8.29 6.01
CA GLY A 131 10.51 -7.19 6.88
C GLY A 131 11.86 -7.44 7.58
N LYS A 132 12.11 -8.66 8.05
CA LYS A 132 13.40 -9.04 8.65
C LYS A 132 14.53 -9.07 7.61
N HIS A 133 14.26 -9.59 6.42
CA HIS A 133 15.25 -9.69 5.37
C HIS A 133 15.65 -8.32 4.84
N GLN A 134 14.69 -7.40 4.66
CA GLN A 134 14.93 -6.02 4.24
C GLN A 134 15.87 -5.25 5.17
N GLN A 135 15.89 -5.57 6.47
CA GLN A 135 16.85 -4.96 7.42
C GLN A 135 18.30 -5.42 7.20
N THR A 136 18.50 -6.52 6.47
CA THR A 136 19.82 -7.07 6.16
C THR A 136 20.32 -6.68 4.76
N LEU A 137 19.47 -6.07 3.94
CA LEU A 137 19.80 -5.64 2.60
C LEU A 137 20.54 -4.32 2.62
N ASP A 138 21.47 -4.15 1.67
CA ASP A 138 22.05 -2.84 1.39
C ASP A 138 21.08 -1.93 0.60
N SER A 139 21.45 -0.67 0.42
CA SER A 139 20.61 0.30 -0.30
C SER A 139 20.37 -0.12 -1.75
N GLN A 140 21.39 -0.64 -2.44
CA GLN A 140 21.27 -1.05 -3.83
C GLN A 140 20.30 -2.23 -3.98
N GLN A 141 20.34 -3.19 -3.08
CA GLN A 141 19.43 -4.34 -3.07
C GLN A 141 17.98 -3.94 -2.79
N LEU A 142 17.77 -2.93 -1.94
CA LEU A 142 16.45 -2.37 -1.67
C LEU A 142 15.91 -1.62 -2.89
N ASP A 143 16.76 -0.82 -3.54
CA ASP A 143 16.41 -0.07 -4.74
C ASP A 143 16.11 -1.02 -5.90
N ASP A 144 16.96 -2.03 -6.13
CA ASP A 144 16.75 -3.08 -7.12
C ASP A 144 15.41 -3.80 -6.92
N TRP A 145 15.08 -4.18 -5.68
CA TRP A 145 13.79 -4.77 -5.37
C TRP A 145 12.62 -3.81 -5.61
N SER A 146 12.80 -2.52 -5.28
CA SER A 146 11.79 -1.49 -5.53
C SER A 146 11.50 -1.36 -7.02
N SER A 147 12.53 -1.19 -7.85
CA SER A 147 12.41 -1.10 -9.31
C SER A 147 11.79 -2.36 -9.91
N TYR A 148 12.23 -3.55 -9.46
CA TYR A 148 11.64 -4.81 -9.89
C TYR A 148 10.13 -4.90 -9.58
N ARG A 149 9.74 -4.51 -8.36
CA ARG A 149 8.33 -4.48 -7.95
C ARG A 149 7.52 -3.46 -8.74
N SER A 150 8.11 -2.31 -9.03
CA SER A 150 7.52 -1.23 -9.83
C SER A 150 7.17 -1.73 -11.23
N ILE A 151 8.17 -2.27 -11.95
CA ILE A 151 8.01 -2.87 -13.29
C ILE A 151 6.92 -3.96 -13.30
N LEU A 152 6.91 -4.85 -12.30
CA LEU A 152 5.86 -5.85 -12.16
C LEU A 152 4.47 -5.22 -11.97
N GLY A 153 4.37 -4.20 -11.12
CA GLY A 153 3.12 -3.48 -10.87
C GLY A 153 2.57 -2.87 -12.15
N ASP A 154 3.42 -2.18 -12.90
CA ASP A 154 3.08 -1.48 -14.13
C ASP A 154 2.65 -2.45 -15.24
N LEU A 155 3.40 -3.52 -15.49
CA LEU A 155 3.05 -4.51 -16.52
C LEU A 155 1.83 -5.37 -16.14
N LEU A 156 1.50 -5.45 -14.85
CA LEU A 156 0.28 -6.10 -14.35
C LEU A 156 -0.92 -5.14 -14.25
N ASP A 157 -0.71 -3.84 -14.36
CA ASP A 157 -1.77 -2.86 -14.50
C ASP A 157 -2.40 -2.90 -15.91
N LYS A 158 -3.71 -2.68 -16.00
CA LYS A 158 -4.42 -2.75 -17.28
C LYS A 158 -4.13 -1.53 -18.15
N ASP A 159 -4.13 -0.35 -17.57
CA ASP A 159 -4.06 0.88 -18.33
C ASP A 159 -2.65 1.05 -18.89
N THR A 160 -1.62 0.73 -18.11
CA THR A 160 -0.24 0.65 -18.61
C THR A 160 -0.10 -0.33 -19.78
N ARG A 161 -0.64 -1.55 -19.66
CA ARG A 161 -0.58 -2.52 -20.77
C ARG A 161 -1.29 -2.07 -22.04
N ASP A 162 -2.38 -1.33 -21.89
CA ASP A 162 -3.11 -0.79 -23.04
C ASP A 162 -2.30 0.30 -23.75
N CYS A 163 -1.51 1.10 -23.01
CA CYS A 163 -0.56 2.05 -23.60
C CYS A 163 0.52 1.39 -24.47
N TYR A 164 0.99 0.21 -24.07
CA TYR A 164 1.99 -0.55 -24.83
C TYR A 164 1.41 -1.60 -25.77
N TYR A 165 0.08 -1.61 -25.97
CA TYR A 165 -0.61 -2.56 -26.86
C TYR A 165 -0.31 -4.04 -26.58
N ILE A 166 -0.15 -4.41 -25.31
CA ILE A 166 0.09 -5.81 -24.92
C ILE A 166 -1.06 -6.45 -24.14
N LYS A 167 -1.25 -7.76 -24.34
CA LYS A 167 -2.07 -8.63 -23.50
C LYS A 167 -1.41 -8.83 -22.13
N LYS A 168 -2.15 -9.36 -21.16
CA LYS A 168 -1.64 -9.59 -19.80
C LYS A 168 -0.52 -10.64 -19.80
N PRO A 169 0.74 -10.28 -19.51
CA PRO A 169 1.81 -11.25 -19.41
C PRO A 169 1.70 -12.04 -18.10
N SER A 170 2.33 -13.22 -18.08
CA SER A 170 2.52 -13.94 -16.82
C SER A 170 3.68 -13.33 -16.03
N VAL A 171 3.62 -13.38 -14.70
CA VAL A 171 4.74 -12.92 -13.83
C VAL A 171 6.05 -13.64 -14.17
N ALA A 172 5.97 -14.91 -14.54
CA ALA A 172 7.14 -15.68 -14.97
C ALA A 172 7.74 -15.13 -16.26
N THR A 173 6.91 -14.74 -17.22
CA THR A 173 7.35 -14.12 -18.49
C THR A 173 8.01 -12.76 -18.22
N ILE A 174 7.41 -11.90 -17.38
CA ILE A 174 8.02 -10.61 -17.01
C ILE A 174 9.39 -10.82 -16.38
N ARG A 175 9.50 -11.74 -15.40
CA ARG A 175 10.79 -12.05 -14.78
C ARG A 175 11.82 -12.55 -15.79
N ALA A 176 11.42 -13.38 -16.74
CA ALA A 176 12.34 -13.88 -17.78
C ALA A 176 12.83 -12.75 -18.70
N ALA A 177 11.95 -11.81 -19.07
CA ALA A 177 12.32 -10.63 -19.85
C ALA A 177 13.31 -9.72 -19.09
N ILE A 178 13.00 -9.41 -17.83
CA ILE A 178 13.89 -8.61 -16.96
C ILE A 178 15.26 -9.28 -16.84
N GLU A 179 15.30 -10.59 -16.55
CA GLU A 179 16.56 -11.32 -16.38
C GLU A 179 17.39 -11.34 -17.67
N ALA A 180 16.76 -11.51 -18.84
CA ALA A 180 17.45 -11.42 -20.12
C ALA A 180 18.06 -10.04 -20.37
N LEU A 181 17.36 -8.96 -19.97
CA LEU A 181 17.87 -7.59 -20.09
C LEU A 181 18.99 -7.31 -19.09
N ARG A 182 18.89 -7.82 -17.87
CA ARG A 182 20.00 -7.73 -16.88
C ARG A 182 21.26 -8.45 -17.36
N GLN A 183 21.12 -9.60 -18.02
CA GLN A 183 22.25 -10.31 -18.63
C GLN A 183 22.90 -9.54 -19.77
N SER A 184 22.17 -8.60 -20.41
CA SER A 184 22.71 -7.67 -21.40
C SER A 184 23.37 -6.42 -20.78
N GLY A 185 23.40 -6.31 -19.44
CA GLY A 185 24.07 -5.25 -18.70
C GLY A 185 23.16 -4.10 -18.26
N MET A 186 21.84 -4.17 -18.48
CA MET A 186 20.91 -3.14 -18.02
C MET A 186 20.62 -3.29 -16.52
N SER A 187 20.60 -2.17 -15.79
CA SER A 187 20.21 -2.16 -14.38
C SER A 187 18.69 -2.17 -14.24
N LEU A 188 18.17 -2.57 -13.07
CA LEU A 188 16.72 -2.55 -12.83
C LEU A 188 16.15 -1.12 -12.82
N SER A 189 16.96 -0.14 -12.41
CA SER A 189 16.57 1.28 -12.47
C SER A 189 16.44 1.76 -13.92
N ASP A 190 17.29 1.29 -14.83
CA ASP A 190 17.17 1.64 -16.26
C ASP A 190 15.87 1.06 -16.84
N LEU A 191 15.55 -0.18 -16.47
CA LEU A 191 14.34 -0.87 -16.93
C LEU A 191 13.05 -0.26 -16.36
N GLU A 192 13.09 0.24 -15.13
CA GLU A 192 11.98 0.99 -14.54
C GLU A 192 11.79 2.34 -15.25
N GLY A 193 12.88 3.01 -15.61
CA GLY A 193 12.84 4.27 -16.35
C GLY A 193 12.39 4.13 -17.81
N ASP A 194 12.58 2.95 -18.41
CA ASP A 194 12.23 2.65 -19.80
C ASP A 194 11.50 1.30 -19.92
N LEU A 195 10.20 1.35 -19.61
CA LEU A 195 9.33 0.17 -19.67
C LEU A 195 9.06 -0.31 -21.11
N GLU A 196 9.33 0.53 -22.13
CA GLU A 196 9.20 0.14 -23.55
C GLU A 196 10.20 -0.97 -23.88
N ILE A 197 11.45 -0.87 -23.39
CA ILE A 197 12.47 -1.92 -23.57
C ILE A 197 12.00 -3.25 -22.96
N VAL A 198 11.42 -3.22 -21.76
CA VAL A 198 10.91 -4.43 -21.10
C VAL A 198 9.75 -5.03 -21.90
N THR A 199 8.87 -4.17 -22.43
CA THR A 199 7.72 -4.60 -23.23
C THR A 199 8.14 -5.19 -24.57
N GLN A 200 9.09 -4.56 -25.26
CA GLN A 200 9.67 -5.11 -26.48
C GLN A 200 10.29 -6.48 -26.20
N LYS A 201 11.01 -6.63 -25.09
CA LYS A 201 11.59 -7.92 -24.73
C LYS A 201 10.53 -8.99 -24.41
N LEU A 202 9.41 -8.59 -23.82
CA LEU A 202 8.27 -9.48 -23.60
C LEU A 202 7.69 -10.00 -24.91
N ILE A 203 7.52 -9.13 -25.91
CA ILE A 203 7.00 -9.51 -27.23
C ILE A 203 8.01 -10.42 -27.96
N GLU A 204 9.31 -10.15 -27.87
CA GLU A 204 10.34 -11.04 -28.44
C GLU A 204 10.29 -12.46 -27.85
N LEU A 205 10.12 -12.57 -26.52
CA LEU A 205 10.05 -13.87 -25.84
C LEU A 205 8.69 -14.57 -26.03
N GLN A 206 7.62 -13.80 -26.19
CA GLN A 206 6.25 -14.29 -26.26
C GLN A 206 5.42 -13.42 -27.22
N PRO A 207 5.54 -13.63 -28.55
CA PRO A 207 4.95 -12.76 -29.58
C PRO A 207 3.42 -12.64 -29.50
N GLU A 208 2.74 -13.67 -28.98
CA GLU A 208 1.29 -13.64 -28.82
C GLU A 208 0.79 -12.59 -27.81
N LEU A 209 1.68 -11.96 -27.04
CA LEU A 209 1.34 -10.85 -26.15
C LEU A 209 0.99 -9.58 -26.92
N GLU A 210 1.43 -9.41 -28.16
CA GLU A 210 1.05 -8.26 -28.98
C GLU A 210 -0.47 -8.27 -29.28
N ARG A 211 -1.07 -7.07 -29.37
CA ARG A 211 -2.49 -6.87 -29.70
C ARG A 211 -2.69 -6.35 -31.12
#